data_AF-A0A923S7E0-F1
#
_entry.id   AF-A0A923S7E0-F1
#
_cell.length_a   1.000
_cell.length_b   1.000
_cell.length_c   1.000
_cell.angle_alpha   90.00
_cell.angle_beta   90.00
_cell.angle_gamma   90.00
#
_symmetry.space_group_name_H-M   'P 1'
#
loop_
_entity.id
_entity.type
_entity.pdbx_description
1 polymer ?
#
loop_
_entity_poly.entity_id
_entity_poly.type
_entity_poly.pdbx_seq_one_letter_code
_entity_poly.pdbx_strand_id
1 'polypeptide(L)'
;MNCTQKQQLVCFPKVRVYKPWFRHFNDHKDFRNEGTVHLFSLMALFSYANFRSNERVINDDRYMEAPGQWICKLGALPRILRVHSKTQALELMEYFENHGFLTFEILDEEKEILRFTIADWKEHCTHLQYNYYSYKGSGFFFFPLPVGRLLLKTARKEVGIVFSELDAIMDMWLHTILNDPKVRGSEYMPVVYYSNMRGMPLLSYTYLARRWGWSKSRVGRFMLKAGEYGIISRVSFSSSRGSVISMCRYREMIYGEGCEELELSRIGEIIGIAKAIDVVEADDSKLDISVESRVPPEKTIGKARKSLKIQVFLVVRSSFFARQIPLVFYSSLDWEMSEQEKSSRDPPKESTLGKEMKS
;
A
#
# COMPACT_ATOMS: atom_id res chain seq x y z
N MET A 1 -20.94 -9.38 16.52
CA MET A 1 -20.99 -7.95 16.11
C MET A 1 -19.89 -7.70 15.09
N ASN A 2 -20.20 -7.49 13.81
CA ASN A 2 -19.18 -7.22 12.79
C ASN A 2 -18.27 -6.06 13.22
N CYS A 3 -16.95 -6.20 13.08
CA CYS A 3 -16.02 -5.09 13.33
C CYS A 3 -16.33 -3.97 12.34
N THR A 4 -16.88 -2.87 12.85
CA THR A 4 -17.25 -1.66 12.09
C THR A 4 -16.07 -0.71 11.89
N GLN A 5 -14.89 -1.04 12.42
CA GLN A 5 -13.75 -0.16 12.36
C GLN A 5 -13.11 -0.21 10.98
N LYS A 6 -13.41 0.82 10.18
CA LYS A 6 -12.79 1.08 8.87
C LYS A 6 -11.50 1.93 8.97
N GLN A 7 -11.19 2.49 10.14
CA GLN A 7 -10.15 3.51 10.35
C GLN A 7 -9.07 3.10 11.37
N GLN A 8 -7.84 3.57 11.17
CA GLN A 8 -6.71 3.39 12.09
C GLN A 8 -6.76 4.37 13.27
N LEU A 9 -6.24 3.95 14.43
CA LEU A 9 -5.96 4.85 15.54
C LEU A 9 -4.56 5.46 15.37
N VAL A 10 -4.47 6.79 15.36
CA VAL A 10 -3.23 7.57 15.14
C VAL A 10 -2.13 7.22 16.17
N CYS A 11 -2.51 6.74 17.36
CA CYS A 11 -1.59 6.32 18.42
C CYS A 11 -0.84 4.99 18.15
N PHE A 12 -1.19 4.25 17.08
CA PHE A 12 -0.51 3.01 16.69
C PHE A 12 0.02 3.10 15.24
N PRO A 13 1.06 3.92 14.97
CA PRO A 13 1.52 4.14 13.60
C PRO A 13 2.34 2.97 13.03
N LYS A 14 2.83 2.04 13.86
CA LYS A 14 3.80 1.03 13.40
C LYS A 14 3.13 -0.32 13.16
N VAL A 15 2.62 -0.41 11.93
CA VAL A 15 2.31 -1.64 11.18
C VAL A 15 1.01 -2.35 11.52
N ARG A 16 -0.08 -1.67 11.22
CA ARG A 16 -1.39 -2.27 11.02
C ARG A 16 -1.66 -2.39 9.52
N VAL A 17 -2.14 -3.53 9.06
CA VAL A 17 -2.40 -3.81 7.65
C VAL A 17 -3.87 -4.16 7.47
N TYR A 18 -4.54 -3.48 6.54
CA TYR A 18 -5.94 -3.74 6.22
C TYR A 18 -6.08 -5.09 5.51
N LYS A 19 -6.82 -6.03 6.10
CA LYS A 19 -6.91 -7.41 5.62
C LYS A 19 -7.50 -7.52 4.21
N PRO A 20 -8.60 -6.84 3.85
CA PRO A 20 -9.15 -6.92 2.50
C PRO A 20 -8.18 -6.41 1.43
N TRP A 21 -7.45 -5.32 1.68
CA TRP A 21 -6.40 -4.84 0.77
C TRP A 21 -5.26 -5.86 0.64
N PHE A 22 -4.74 -6.37 1.76
CA PHE A 22 -3.65 -7.36 1.72
C PHE A 22 -4.07 -8.64 0.99
N ARG A 23 -5.28 -9.15 1.28
CA ARG A 23 -5.77 -10.42 0.74
C ARG A 23 -6.20 -10.34 -0.72
N HIS A 24 -6.39 -9.14 -1.26
CA HIS A 24 -6.49 -8.96 -2.70
C HIS A 24 -5.30 -9.63 -3.42
N PHE A 25 -4.10 -9.50 -2.85
CA PHE A 25 -2.88 -10.13 -3.36
C PHE A 25 -2.75 -11.63 -3.06
N ASN A 26 -3.69 -12.26 -2.34
CA ASN A 26 -3.77 -13.74 -2.32
C ASN A 26 -4.50 -14.25 -3.58
N ASP A 27 -5.45 -13.45 -4.08
CA ASP A 27 -6.41 -13.89 -5.10
C ASP A 27 -6.05 -13.40 -6.51
N HIS A 28 -5.35 -12.26 -6.65
CA HIS A 28 -5.10 -11.60 -7.94
C HIS A 28 -3.64 -11.70 -8.40
N LYS A 29 -3.35 -12.47 -9.45
CA LYS A 29 -1.98 -12.85 -9.87
C LYS A 29 -1.19 -11.74 -10.58
N ASP A 30 -1.59 -10.48 -10.43
CA ASP A 30 -0.94 -9.35 -11.11
C ASP A 30 0.52 -9.16 -10.69
N PHE A 31 0.85 -9.51 -9.45
CA PHE A 31 2.21 -9.41 -8.90
C PHE A 31 2.75 -10.80 -8.51
N ARG A 32 4.01 -11.04 -8.87
CA ARG A 32 4.67 -12.33 -8.62
C ARG A 32 5.12 -12.47 -7.17
N ASN A 33 5.04 -13.69 -6.67
CA ASN A 33 5.54 -14.12 -5.35
C ASN A 33 6.80 -15.01 -5.47
N GLU A 34 7.71 -14.65 -6.38
CA GLU A 34 8.94 -15.38 -6.66
C GLU A 34 10.13 -14.65 -6.03
N GLY A 35 10.75 -15.23 -5.01
CA GLY A 35 11.86 -14.63 -4.27
C GLY A 35 12.31 -15.52 -3.12
N THR A 36 13.39 -15.12 -2.45
CA THR A 36 14.00 -15.87 -1.34
C THR A 36 13.58 -15.35 0.04
N VAL A 37 12.87 -14.21 0.10
CA VAL A 37 12.55 -13.54 1.36
C VAL A 37 11.25 -14.05 1.97
N HIS A 38 10.23 -14.34 1.15
CA HIS A 38 8.92 -14.84 1.59
C HIS A 38 8.20 -13.94 2.61
N LEU A 39 8.42 -12.61 2.54
CA LEU A 39 7.80 -11.63 3.45
C LEU A 39 6.28 -11.62 3.27
N PHE A 40 5.81 -11.60 2.03
CA PHE A 40 4.38 -11.66 1.73
C PHE A 40 3.74 -12.92 2.33
N SER A 41 4.34 -14.09 2.10
CA SER A 41 3.84 -15.38 2.59
C SER A 41 3.80 -15.43 4.12
N LEU A 42 4.82 -14.92 4.81
CA LEU A 42 4.81 -14.83 6.28
C LEU A 42 3.72 -13.87 6.76
N MET A 43 3.60 -12.68 6.16
CA MET A 43 2.54 -11.72 6.49
C MET A 43 1.14 -12.31 6.24
N ALA A 44 0.98 -13.17 5.23
CA ALA A 44 -0.27 -13.85 4.96
C ALA A 44 -0.68 -14.73 6.14
N LEU A 45 0.24 -15.50 6.74
CA LEU A 45 -0.01 -16.30 7.94
C LEU A 45 -0.41 -15.42 9.14
N PHE A 46 0.29 -14.31 9.37
CA PHE A 46 -0.09 -13.32 10.39
C PHE A 46 -1.51 -12.76 10.15
N SER A 47 -1.93 -12.60 8.89
CA SER A 47 -3.28 -12.15 8.56
C SER A 47 -4.38 -13.16 8.90
N TYR A 48 -4.04 -14.45 9.06
CA TYR A 48 -4.94 -15.52 9.45
C TYR A 48 -4.89 -15.85 10.94
N ALA A 49 -3.81 -15.53 11.64
CA ALA A 49 -3.69 -15.75 13.08
C ALA A 49 -4.81 -15.05 13.88
N ASN A 50 -5.24 -15.70 14.95
CA ASN A 50 -6.27 -15.17 15.83
C ASN A 50 -5.73 -14.14 16.83
N PHE A 51 -6.44 -13.03 16.98
CA PHE A 51 -6.17 -12.10 18.09
C PHE A 51 -6.70 -12.62 19.42
N ARG A 52 -7.74 -13.47 19.39
CA ARG A 52 -8.44 -14.00 20.55
C ARG A 52 -8.83 -15.44 20.31
N SER A 53 -9.02 -16.18 21.40
CA SER A 53 -9.51 -17.53 21.27
C SER A 53 -10.86 -17.55 20.55
N ASN A 54 -11.02 -18.46 19.60
CA ASN A 54 -12.26 -18.62 18.86
C ASN A 54 -12.49 -20.11 18.54
N GLU A 55 -13.75 -20.53 18.56
CA GLU A 55 -14.13 -21.87 18.14
C GLU A 55 -14.32 -21.87 16.61
N ARG A 56 -13.75 -22.87 15.94
CA ARG A 56 -13.84 -23.04 14.50
C ARG A 56 -14.39 -24.42 14.19
N VAL A 57 -15.43 -24.46 13.37
CA VAL A 57 -16.01 -25.71 12.90
C VAL A 57 -15.45 -26.04 11.52
N ILE A 58 -14.89 -27.24 11.35
CA ILE A 58 -14.38 -27.76 10.07
C ILE A 58 -14.87 -29.19 9.93
N ASN A 59 -15.62 -29.51 8.86
CA ASN A 59 -16.20 -30.84 8.64
C ASN A 59 -16.98 -31.35 9.88
N ASP A 60 -17.82 -30.48 10.48
CA ASP A 60 -18.62 -30.75 11.68
C ASP A 60 -17.85 -30.96 13.00
N ASP A 61 -16.52 -31.03 12.95
CA ASP A 61 -15.66 -31.05 14.14
C ASP A 61 -15.37 -29.65 14.66
N ARG A 62 -15.38 -29.50 15.98
CA ARG A 62 -15.11 -28.23 16.66
C ARG A 62 -13.67 -28.19 17.16
N TYR A 63 -12.96 -27.16 16.74
CA TYR A 63 -11.59 -26.90 17.16
C TYR A 63 -11.49 -25.58 17.90
N MET A 64 -10.75 -25.59 19.01
CA MET A 64 -10.41 -24.38 19.73
C MET A 64 -9.13 -23.78 19.14
N GLU A 65 -9.21 -22.56 18.63
CA GLU A 65 -8.06 -21.78 18.18
C GLU A 65 -7.68 -20.79 19.29
N ALA A 66 -6.44 -20.83 19.80
CA ALA A 66 -5.94 -19.84 20.76
C ALA A 66 -5.44 -18.55 20.06
N PRO A 67 -5.11 -17.47 20.80
CA PRO A 67 -4.45 -16.30 20.22
C PRO A 67 -3.12 -16.68 19.56
N GLY A 68 -2.82 -16.10 18.41
CA GLY A 68 -1.67 -16.44 17.58
C GLY A 68 -1.87 -17.67 16.70
N GLN A 69 -2.98 -18.39 16.85
CA GLN A 69 -3.23 -19.64 16.14
C GLN A 69 -4.19 -19.50 14.97
N TRP A 70 -4.07 -20.42 14.02
CA TRP A 70 -5.08 -20.67 13.02
C TRP A 70 -5.14 -22.15 12.67
N ILE A 71 -6.35 -22.67 12.51
CA ILE A 71 -6.63 -24.04 12.11
C ILE A 71 -7.26 -24.04 10.72
N CYS A 72 -6.68 -24.82 9.82
CA CYS A 72 -7.07 -24.86 8.42
C CYS A 72 -6.86 -26.23 7.80
N LYS A 73 -7.52 -26.47 6.66
CA LYS A 73 -7.18 -27.60 5.81
C LYS A 73 -5.87 -27.31 5.09
N LEU A 74 -5.03 -28.32 4.93
CA LEU A 74 -3.75 -28.24 4.21
C LEU A 74 -3.93 -27.68 2.79
N GLY A 75 -5.04 -28.04 2.12
CA GLY A 75 -5.40 -27.52 0.80
C GLY A 75 -5.63 -26.02 0.72
N ALA A 76 -5.79 -25.31 1.84
CA ALA A 76 -5.89 -23.85 1.86
C ALA A 76 -4.53 -23.14 1.78
N LEU A 77 -3.45 -23.79 2.24
CA LEU A 77 -2.13 -23.17 2.33
C LEU A 77 -1.56 -22.72 0.98
N PRO A 78 -1.69 -23.46 -0.14
CA PRO A 78 -1.13 -23.02 -1.42
C PRO A 78 -1.66 -21.65 -1.88
N ARG A 79 -2.96 -21.40 -1.69
CA ARG A 79 -3.58 -20.10 -1.99
C ARG A 79 -3.05 -19.00 -1.07
N ILE A 80 -2.89 -19.29 0.21
CA ILE A 80 -2.50 -18.31 1.24
C ILE A 80 -1.03 -17.91 1.09
N LEU A 81 -0.17 -18.90 0.88
CA LEU A 81 1.27 -18.73 0.75
C LEU A 81 1.69 -18.34 -0.66
N ARG A 82 0.76 -18.31 -1.62
CA ARG A 82 1.01 -18.02 -3.03
C ARG A 82 2.04 -18.96 -3.66
N VAL A 83 1.82 -20.26 -3.47
CA VAL A 83 2.63 -21.35 -4.03
C VAL A 83 1.76 -22.29 -4.85
N HIS A 84 2.39 -23.19 -5.61
CA HIS A 84 1.68 -23.99 -6.61
C HIS A 84 1.18 -25.34 -6.11
N SER A 85 1.71 -25.86 -5.00
CA SER A 85 1.37 -27.18 -4.47
C SER A 85 1.32 -27.22 -2.95
N LYS A 86 0.66 -28.26 -2.40
CA LYS A 86 0.68 -28.56 -0.96
C LYS A 86 2.11 -28.82 -0.46
N THR A 87 2.93 -29.51 -1.25
CA THR A 87 4.33 -29.80 -0.93
C THR A 87 5.14 -28.52 -0.74
N GLN A 88 5.07 -27.58 -1.70
CA GLN A 88 5.74 -26.28 -1.58
C GLN A 88 5.21 -25.45 -0.40
N ALA A 89 3.92 -25.59 -0.09
CA ALA A 89 3.34 -24.93 1.07
C ALA A 89 3.92 -25.48 2.37
N LEU A 90 4.08 -26.80 2.49
CA LEU A 90 4.70 -27.45 3.65
C LEU A 90 6.19 -27.11 3.77
N GLU A 91 6.95 -27.16 2.68
CA GLU A 91 8.37 -26.74 2.66
C GLU A 91 8.53 -25.30 3.20
N LEU A 92 7.60 -24.40 2.84
CA LEU A 92 7.64 -23.03 3.33
C LEU A 92 7.20 -22.91 4.80
N MET A 93 6.27 -23.74 5.27
CA MET A 93 5.91 -23.82 6.69
C MET A 93 7.08 -24.35 7.52
N GLU A 94 7.77 -25.40 7.06
CA GLU A 94 8.99 -25.94 7.67
C GLU A 94 10.11 -24.91 7.69
N TYR A 95 10.32 -24.17 6.59
CA TYR A 95 11.25 -23.04 6.56
C TYR A 95 10.94 -22.01 7.65
N PHE A 96 9.66 -21.65 7.84
CA PHE A 96 9.29 -20.69 8.88
C PHE A 96 9.44 -21.26 10.29
N GLU A 97 9.18 -22.54 10.48
CA GLU A 97 9.33 -23.23 11.76
C GLU A 97 10.80 -23.37 12.18
N ASN A 98 11.66 -23.83 11.27
CA ASN A 98 13.11 -23.97 11.50
C ASN A 98 13.79 -22.65 11.87
N HIS A 99 13.20 -21.52 11.46
CA HIS A 99 13.69 -20.18 11.75
C HIS A 99 12.98 -19.48 12.91
N GLY A 100 12.08 -20.19 13.61
CA GLY A 100 11.41 -19.71 14.82
C GLY A 100 10.35 -18.64 14.56
N PHE A 101 9.77 -18.57 13.36
CA PHE A 101 8.67 -17.63 13.08
C PHE A 101 7.30 -18.16 13.52
N LEU A 102 7.13 -19.47 13.50
CA LEU A 102 5.91 -20.17 13.90
C LEU A 102 6.23 -21.61 14.30
N THR A 103 5.25 -22.32 14.84
CA THR A 103 5.23 -23.79 14.88
C THR A 103 3.97 -24.30 14.19
N PHE A 104 3.98 -25.52 13.67
CA PHE A 104 2.76 -26.13 13.16
C PHE A 104 2.65 -27.62 13.47
N GLU A 105 1.41 -28.10 13.55
CA GLU A 105 1.09 -29.50 13.84
C GLU A 105 -0.10 -29.96 12.99
N ILE A 106 -0.10 -31.23 12.62
CA ILE A 106 -1.24 -31.88 11.97
C ILE A 106 -2.19 -32.36 13.07
N LEU A 107 -3.41 -31.85 13.07
CA LEU A 107 -4.44 -32.23 14.05
C LEU A 107 -5.23 -33.47 13.63
N ASP A 108 -5.39 -33.68 12.33
CA ASP A 108 -6.13 -34.79 11.75
C ASP A 108 -5.49 -35.11 10.39
N GLU A 109 -4.83 -36.26 10.29
CA GLU A 109 -4.12 -36.69 9.07
C GLU A 109 -5.11 -37.01 7.94
N GLU A 110 -6.22 -37.69 8.24
CA GLU A 110 -7.22 -38.10 7.24
C GLU A 110 -7.94 -36.90 6.64
N LYS A 111 -8.28 -35.91 7.47
CA LYS A 111 -8.93 -34.66 7.02
C LYS A 111 -7.95 -33.59 6.56
N GLU A 112 -6.65 -33.87 6.64
CA GLU A 112 -5.54 -32.96 6.37
C GLU A 112 -5.71 -31.61 7.10
N ILE A 113 -6.02 -31.65 8.39
CA ILE A 113 -6.21 -30.44 9.20
C ILE A 113 -4.91 -30.09 9.91
N LEU A 114 -4.48 -28.86 9.74
CA LEU A 114 -3.25 -28.32 10.32
C LEU A 114 -3.58 -27.11 11.20
N ARG A 115 -2.86 -27.01 12.33
CA ARG A 115 -2.78 -25.83 13.17
C ARG A 115 -1.40 -25.22 13.04
N PHE A 116 -1.32 -23.91 12.88
CA PHE A 116 -0.07 -23.18 13.15
C PHE A 116 -0.24 -22.21 14.31
N THR A 117 0.87 -21.91 14.98
CA THR A 117 0.98 -20.92 16.06
C THR A 117 2.12 -19.95 15.73
N ILE A 118 1.82 -18.65 15.65
CA ILE A 118 2.85 -17.62 15.45
C ILE A 118 3.70 -17.46 16.71
N ALA A 119 5.03 -17.49 16.55
CA ALA A 119 5.98 -17.30 17.64
C ALA A 119 5.87 -15.89 18.24
N ASP A 120 6.03 -15.80 19.57
CA ASP A 120 6.03 -14.55 20.33
C ASP A 120 4.82 -13.63 20.06
N TRP A 121 3.70 -14.21 19.63
CA TRP A 121 2.50 -13.45 19.24
C TRP A 121 2.06 -12.45 20.31
N LYS A 122 2.09 -12.88 21.59
CA LYS A 122 1.69 -12.07 22.74
C LYS A 122 2.61 -10.87 22.96
N GLU A 123 3.92 -11.05 22.80
CA GLU A 123 4.92 -9.98 22.96
C GLU A 123 4.76 -8.92 21.86
N HIS A 124 4.51 -9.39 20.65
CA HIS A 124 4.27 -8.58 19.47
C HIS A 124 2.92 -7.83 19.47
N CYS A 125 1.94 -8.33 20.24
CA CYS A 125 0.57 -7.79 20.31
C CYS A 125 0.21 -7.21 21.69
N THR A 126 1.21 -6.76 22.47
CA THR A 126 1.07 -6.24 23.85
C THR A 126 0.15 -5.04 24.02
N HIS A 127 -0.07 -4.25 22.96
CA HIS A 127 -0.84 -3.00 23.03
C HIS A 127 -2.36 -3.19 22.88
N LEU A 128 -2.82 -4.43 22.70
CA LEU A 128 -4.23 -4.77 22.53
C LEU A 128 -4.89 -5.09 23.88
N GLN A 129 -4.87 -4.15 24.82
CA GLN A 129 -5.71 -4.23 26.03
C GLN A 129 -7.22 -4.08 25.71
N TYR A 130 -7.57 -3.68 24.47
CA TYR A 130 -8.94 -3.49 24.00
C TYR A 130 -9.44 -4.69 23.16
N ASN A 131 -10.76 -4.89 23.13
CA ASN A 131 -11.44 -6.00 22.46
C ASN A 131 -11.35 -5.94 20.91
N TYR A 132 -10.18 -6.24 20.35
CA TYR A 132 -10.03 -6.40 18.90
C TYR A 132 -10.40 -7.81 18.45
N TYR A 133 -11.52 -7.95 17.76
CA TYR A 133 -11.91 -9.21 17.13
C TYR A 133 -11.14 -9.37 15.82
N SER A 134 -10.38 -10.47 15.68
CA SER A 134 -9.83 -10.90 14.39
C SER A 134 -10.96 -11.47 13.55
N TYR A 135 -11.75 -10.61 12.89
CA TYR A 135 -12.61 -11.14 11.85
C TYR A 135 -11.70 -11.72 10.77
N LYS A 136 -11.87 -13.01 10.48
CA LYS A 136 -11.00 -13.66 9.50
C LYS A 136 -11.14 -12.97 8.14
N GLY A 137 -12.32 -12.49 7.75
CA GLY A 137 -12.54 -11.81 6.46
C GLY A 137 -12.42 -10.29 6.45
N SER A 138 -12.33 -9.62 7.60
CA SER A 138 -12.41 -8.15 7.67
C SER A 138 -11.57 -7.55 8.79
N GLY A 139 -11.42 -6.23 8.77
CA GLY A 139 -10.59 -5.51 9.73
C GLY A 139 -9.11 -5.58 9.34
N PHE A 140 -8.26 -5.75 10.35
CA PHE A 140 -6.82 -5.53 10.21
C PHE A 140 -6.02 -6.61 10.92
N PHE A 141 -4.74 -6.73 10.55
CA PHE A 141 -3.75 -7.49 11.30
C PHE A 141 -2.51 -6.64 11.58
N PHE A 142 -1.66 -7.10 12.49
CA PHE A 142 -0.41 -6.45 12.83
C PHE A 142 0.74 -7.33 12.37
N PHE A 143 1.78 -6.70 11.82
CA PHE A 143 3.01 -7.39 11.45
C PHE A 143 4.21 -6.70 12.10
N PRO A 144 4.94 -7.33 13.02
CA PRO A 144 6.02 -6.67 13.73
C PRO A 144 7.23 -6.40 12.81
N LEU A 145 7.69 -5.14 12.75
CA LEU A 145 8.95 -4.83 12.06
C LEU A 145 10.16 -5.65 12.55
N PRO A 146 10.31 -6.00 13.85
CA PRO A 146 11.36 -6.91 14.30
C PRO A 146 11.33 -8.27 13.59
N VAL A 147 10.15 -8.85 13.41
CA VAL A 147 9.95 -10.13 12.68
C VAL A 147 10.39 -9.99 11.23
N GLY A 148 9.98 -8.91 10.54
CA GLY A 148 10.44 -8.63 9.17
C GLY A 148 11.95 -8.45 9.06
N ARG A 149 12.59 -7.80 10.05
CA ARG A 149 14.06 -7.66 10.08
C ARG A 149 14.77 -8.99 10.30
N LEU A 150 14.21 -9.86 11.16
CA LEU A 150 14.74 -11.21 11.37
C LEU A 150 14.67 -12.02 10.06
N LEU A 151 13.54 -11.98 9.37
CA LEU A 151 13.36 -12.65 8.06
C LEU A 151 14.40 -12.18 7.03
N LEU A 152 14.63 -10.87 6.93
CA LEU A 152 15.66 -10.34 6.03
C LEU A 152 17.08 -10.76 6.42
N LYS A 153 17.36 -10.91 7.72
CA LYS A 153 18.66 -11.40 8.22
C LYS A 153 18.86 -12.87 7.86
N THR A 154 17.82 -13.69 8.04
CA THR A 154 17.80 -15.12 7.68
C THR A 154 18.03 -15.30 6.18
N ALA A 155 17.19 -14.68 5.34
CA ALA A 155 17.31 -14.79 3.89
C ALA A 155 18.70 -14.38 3.37
N ARG A 156 19.29 -13.32 3.96
CA ARG A 156 20.65 -12.87 3.61
C ARG A 156 21.72 -13.92 3.93
N LYS A 157 21.57 -14.67 5.01
CA LYS A 157 22.58 -15.62 5.48
C LYS A 157 22.59 -16.90 4.65
N GLU A 158 21.43 -17.37 4.22
CA GLU A 158 21.29 -18.70 3.60
C GLU A 158 21.40 -18.67 2.07
N VAL A 159 20.54 -17.89 1.42
CA VAL A 159 20.37 -17.92 -0.05
C VAL A 159 20.74 -16.58 -0.70
N GLY A 160 20.79 -15.50 0.11
CA GLY A 160 20.89 -14.13 -0.37
C GLY A 160 19.53 -13.48 -0.50
N ILE A 161 19.50 -12.15 -0.56
CA ILE A 161 18.26 -11.38 -0.65
C ILE A 161 17.85 -11.24 -2.11
N VAL A 162 16.69 -11.80 -2.46
CA VAL A 162 15.96 -11.47 -3.69
C VAL A 162 14.49 -11.36 -3.34
N PHE A 163 13.94 -10.17 -3.41
CA PHE A 163 12.52 -9.91 -3.14
C PHE A 163 11.67 -10.40 -4.31
N SER A 164 10.46 -10.88 -4.00
CA SER A 164 9.37 -10.93 -4.98
C SER A 164 8.73 -9.56 -5.17
N GLU A 165 7.87 -9.41 -6.20
CA GLU A 165 7.13 -8.15 -6.38
C GLU A 165 6.21 -7.89 -5.18
N LEU A 166 5.58 -8.95 -4.64
CA LEU A 166 4.75 -8.84 -3.44
C LEU A 166 5.57 -8.48 -2.20
N ASP A 167 6.77 -9.05 -2.03
CA ASP A 167 7.66 -8.67 -0.92
C ASP A 167 8.02 -7.19 -0.98
N ALA A 168 8.26 -6.64 -2.19
CA ALA A 168 8.57 -5.23 -2.36
C ALA A 168 7.38 -4.31 -2.01
N ILE A 169 6.16 -4.69 -2.42
CA ILE A 169 4.93 -3.98 -2.03
C ILE A 169 4.77 -3.99 -0.50
N MET A 170 4.93 -5.16 0.12
CA MET A 170 4.79 -5.29 1.56
C MET A 170 5.87 -4.49 2.30
N ASP A 171 7.12 -4.55 1.84
CA ASP A 171 8.21 -3.78 2.43
C ASP A 171 7.98 -2.27 2.36
N MET A 172 7.47 -1.75 1.25
CA MET A 172 7.08 -0.33 1.16
C MET A 172 5.94 0.00 2.13
N TRP A 173 4.92 -0.85 2.22
CA TRP A 173 3.80 -0.66 3.16
C TRP A 173 4.28 -0.61 4.62
N LEU A 174 5.11 -1.57 5.02
CA LEU A 174 5.67 -1.67 6.37
C LEU A 174 6.49 -0.43 6.77
N HIS A 175 7.06 0.28 5.79
CA HIS A 175 7.91 1.45 5.99
C HIS A 175 7.21 2.77 5.58
N THR A 176 5.91 2.75 5.37
CA THR A 176 5.15 3.99 5.12
C THR A 176 4.90 4.73 6.43
N ILE A 177 5.19 6.03 6.45
CA ILE A 177 5.08 6.90 7.62
C ILE A 177 4.23 8.12 7.26
N LEU A 178 3.41 8.57 8.20
CA LEU A 178 2.56 9.74 8.08
C LEU A 178 2.64 10.56 9.38
N ASN A 179 2.70 11.89 9.27
CA ASN A 179 2.74 12.85 10.37
C ASN A 179 3.84 12.59 11.40
N ASP A 180 5.03 12.15 10.97
CA ASP A 180 6.20 12.04 11.84
C ASP A 180 7.07 13.29 11.68
N PRO A 181 7.22 14.13 12.73
CA PRO A 181 7.99 15.37 12.63
C PRO A 181 9.48 15.14 12.31
N LYS A 182 9.99 13.91 12.45
CA LYS A 182 11.36 13.55 12.07
C LYS A 182 11.52 13.22 10.60
N VAL A 183 10.43 13.04 9.86
CA VAL A 183 10.43 12.66 8.44
C VAL A 183 9.81 13.79 7.62
N ARG A 184 10.66 14.50 6.89
CA ARG A 184 10.27 15.61 6.02
C ARG A 184 9.27 15.13 4.98
N GLY A 185 8.18 15.86 4.79
CA GLY A 185 7.18 15.53 3.79
C GLY A 185 6.07 14.61 4.30
N SER A 186 6.25 13.97 5.45
CA SER A 186 5.26 13.04 6.02
C SER A 186 4.01 13.73 6.58
N GLU A 187 4.10 15.04 6.86
CA GLU A 187 2.98 15.91 7.24
C GLU A 187 2.03 16.18 6.07
N TYR A 188 2.51 16.03 4.84
CA TYR A 188 1.73 16.24 3.63
C TYR A 188 1.16 14.91 3.12
N MET A 189 1.97 13.85 3.07
CA MET A 189 1.50 12.54 2.60
C MET A 189 2.14 11.36 3.29
N PRO A 190 1.50 10.17 3.26
CA PRO A 190 2.19 8.95 3.65
C PRO A 190 3.41 8.76 2.75
N VAL A 191 4.60 8.69 3.31
CA VAL A 191 5.85 8.51 2.55
C VAL A 191 6.52 7.22 2.96
N VAL A 192 7.02 6.47 1.98
CA VAL A 192 7.87 5.32 2.23
C VAL A 192 9.22 5.84 2.73
N TYR A 193 9.57 5.50 3.96
CA TYR A 193 10.78 5.96 4.63
C TYR A 193 11.46 4.81 5.37
N TYR A 194 12.72 4.54 5.02
CA TYR A 194 13.56 3.59 5.74
C TYR A 194 14.39 4.31 6.81
N SER A 195 14.58 3.66 7.96
CA SER A 195 15.19 4.28 9.15
C SER A 195 16.61 4.84 8.94
N ASN A 196 17.34 4.37 7.92
CA ASN A 196 18.69 4.81 7.60
C ASN A 196 18.75 6.07 6.71
N MET A 197 17.61 6.73 6.45
CA MET A 197 17.52 7.85 5.50
C MET A 197 17.56 9.25 6.15
N ARG A 198 17.91 9.35 7.45
CA ARG A 198 18.17 10.63 8.16
C ARG A 198 17.07 11.70 7.98
N GLY A 199 15.80 11.28 7.98
CA GLY A 199 14.63 12.15 7.88
C GLY A 199 14.24 12.55 6.45
N MET A 200 14.98 12.10 5.44
CA MET A 200 14.71 12.44 4.03
C MET A 200 14.14 11.23 3.27
N PRO A 201 12.86 11.24 2.82
CA PRO A 201 12.23 10.09 2.15
C PRO A 201 12.54 10.01 0.65
N LEU A 202 13.79 10.24 0.24
CA LEU A 202 14.23 10.17 -1.16
C LEU A 202 14.79 8.80 -1.52
N LEU A 203 14.05 8.05 -2.35
CA LEU A 203 14.39 6.69 -2.75
C LEU A 203 14.92 6.64 -4.18
N SER A 204 16.21 6.35 -4.32
CA SER A 204 16.81 6.09 -5.64
C SER A 204 16.60 4.63 -6.06
N TYR A 205 16.54 4.38 -7.37
CA TYR A 205 16.50 3.00 -7.88
C TYR A 205 17.73 2.18 -7.49
N THR A 206 18.88 2.83 -7.30
CA THR A 206 20.10 2.17 -6.80
C THR A 206 19.91 1.66 -5.37
N TYR A 207 19.29 2.47 -4.50
CA TYR A 207 19.00 2.07 -3.13
C TYR A 207 18.02 0.90 -3.09
N LEU A 208 16.90 1.00 -3.81
CA LEU A 208 15.88 -0.05 -3.88
C LEU A 208 16.42 -1.34 -4.51
N ALA A 209 17.25 -1.23 -5.56
CA ALA A 209 17.93 -2.37 -6.17
C ALA A 209 18.79 -3.13 -5.15
N ARG A 210 19.59 -2.42 -4.35
CA ARG A 210 20.40 -3.03 -3.30
C ARG A 210 19.55 -3.65 -2.19
N ARG A 211 18.46 -2.98 -1.80
CA ARG A 211 17.56 -3.46 -0.74
C ARG A 211 16.83 -4.73 -1.15
N TRP A 212 16.31 -4.76 -2.37
CA TRP A 212 15.46 -5.83 -2.87
C TRP A 212 16.24 -6.95 -3.59
N GLY A 213 17.55 -6.78 -3.79
CA GLY A 213 18.36 -7.74 -4.55
C GLY A 213 18.01 -7.76 -6.03
N TRP A 214 17.64 -6.61 -6.59
CA TRP A 214 17.19 -6.46 -7.98
C TRP A 214 18.18 -5.66 -8.81
N SER A 215 18.08 -5.77 -10.14
CA SER A 215 18.69 -4.78 -11.03
C SER A 215 17.91 -3.46 -10.98
N LYS A 216 18.58 -2.33 -11.27
CA LYS A 216 17.90 -1.03 -11.38
C LYS A 216 16.79 -1.03 -12.43
N SER A 217 16.96 -1.78 -13.52
CA SER A 217 15.95 -1.92 -14.57
C SER A 217 14.72 -2.71 -14.11
N ARG A 218 14.89 -3.72 -13.24
CA ARG A 218 13.76 -4.43 -12.60
C ARG A 218 13.02 -3.51 -11.64
N VAL A 219 13.72 -2.72 -10.84
CA VAL A 219 13.10 -1.68 -9.99
C VAL A 219 12.29 -0.71 -10.84
N GLY A 220 12.86 -0.15 -11.91
CA GLY A 220 12.15 0.79 -12.79
C GLY A 220 10.86 0.22 -13.38
N ARG A 221 10.91 -1.01 -13.91
CA ARG A 221 9.72 -1.72 -14.44
C ARG A 221 8.68 -1.98 -13.35
N PHE A 222 9.11 -2.42 -12.17
CA PHE A 222 8.20 -2.66 -11.05
C PHE A 222 7.53 -1.36 -10.57
N MET A 223 8.27 -0.26 -10.47
CA MET A 223 7.71 1.04 -10.04
C MET A 223 6.67 1.57 -11.03
N LEU A 224 6.90 1.43 -12.33
CA LEU A 224 5.93 1.76 -13.37
C LEU A 224 4.67 0.89 -13.22
N LYS A 225 4.83 -0.42 -13.15
CA LYS A 225 3.73 -1.37 -12.97
C LYS A 225 2.93 -1.09 -11.68
N ALA A 226 3.60 -0.89 -10.55
CA ALA A 226 2.94 -0.60 -9.28
C ALA A 226 2.17 0.73 -9.33
N GLY A 227 2.68 1.74 -10.03
CA GLY A 227 1.96 2.99 -10.30
C GLY A 227 0.76 2.80 -11.23
N GLU A 228 0.91 2.01 -12.30
CA GLU A 228 -0.18 1.70 -13.24
C GLU A 228 -1.37 0.99 -12.58
N TYR A 229 -1.07 0.10 -11.63
CA TYR A 229 -2.05 -0.63 -10.83
C TYR A 229 -2.59 0.20 -9.64
N GLY A 230 -2.11 1.43 -9.45
CA GLY A 230 -2.54 2.30 -8.35
C GLY A 230 -2.19 1.77 -6.97
N ILE A 231 -1.10 1.01 -6.86
CA ILE A 231 -0.55 0.55 -5.58
C ILE A 231 0.27 1.67 -4.93
N ILE A 232 0.97 2.45 -5.75
CA ILE A 232 1.80 3.56 -5.30
C ILE A 232 1.49 4.83 -6.10
N SER A 233 1.73 5.98 -5.48
CA SER A 233 1.95 7.24 -6.16
C SER A 233 3.39 7.68 -5.92
N ARG A 234 3.96 8.43 -6.86
CA ARG A 234 5.36 8.86 -6.76
C ARG A 234 5.57 10.25 -7.32
N VAL A 235 6.50 10.95 -6.70
CA VAL A 235 7.06 12.21 -7.20
C VAL A 235 8.52 11.95 -7.49
N SER A 236 8.89 12.01 -8.76
CA SER A 236 10.29 11.85 -9.18
C SER A 236 10.94 13.21 -9.33
N PHE A 237 12.15 13.35 -8.80
CA PHE A 237 12.93 14.58 -8.91
C PHE A 237 14.03 14.41 -9.95
N SER A 238 14.35 15.49 -10.67
CA SER A 238 15.44 15.51 -11.64
C SER A 238 16.78 15.38 -10.91
N SER A 239 17.80 14.82 -11.60
CA SER A 239 19.09 14.36 -11.05
C SER A 239 18.98 13.13 -10.13
N SER A 240 20.11 12.50 -9.78
CA SER A 240 20.22 11.25 -9.01
C SER A 240 19.63 11.25 -7.59
N ARG A 241 18.82 12.26 -7.24
CA ARG A 241 18.20 12.50 -5.94
C ARG A 241 17.17 11.42 -5.58
N GLY A 242 16.49 10.83 -6.57
CA GLY A 242 15.51 9.76 -6.37
C GLY A 242 14.07 10.24 -6.38
N SER A 243 13.17 9.42 -5.84
CA SER A 243 11.73 9.67 -5.83
C SER A 243 11.18 9.60 -4.41
N VAL A 244 10.20 10.45 -4.11
CA VAL A 244 9.31 10.23 -2.96
C VAL A 244 8.21 9.28 -3.41
N ILE A 245 7.97 8.23 -2.63
CA ILE A 245 7.00 7.19 -2.93
C ILE A 245 5.96 7.19 -1.82
N SER A 246 4.69 7.09 -2.18
CA SER A 246 3.56 6.98 -1.27
C SER A 246 2.76 5.72 -1.59
N MET A 247 2.34 4.98 -0.56
CA MET A 247 1.44 3.84 -0.74
C MET A 247 0.01 4.37 -0.89
N CYS A 248 -0.63 4.07 -2.03
CA CYS A 248 -2.05 4.34 -2.22
C CYS A 248 -2.87 3.50 -1.23
N ARG A 249 -4.08 3.95 -0.87
CA ARG A 249 -4.94 3.30 0.13
C ARG A 249 -4.45 3.39 1.57
N TYR A 250 -3.25 3.92 1.82
CA TYR A 250 -2.73 4.12 3.16
C TYR A 250 -3.46 5.25 3.91
N ARG A 251 -3.91 6.30 3.20
CA ARG A 251 -4.76 7.33 3.82
C ARG A 251 -6.18 6.85 4.05
N GLU A 252 -6.77 6.17 3.08
CA GLU A 252 -8.09 5.57 3.19
C GLU A 252 -8.12 4.59 4.39
N MET A 253 -7.01 3.90 4.64
CA MET A 253 -6.82 3.08 5.83
C MET A 253 -6.84 3.90 7.15
N ILE A 254 -6.23 5.08 7.17
CA ILE A 254 -6.13 5.91 8.38
C ILE A 254 -7.42 6.71 8.61
N TYR A 255 -7.90 7.40 7.58
CA TYR A 255 -8.94 8.41 7.64
C TYR A 255 -10.30 7.93 7.11
N GLY A 256 -10.39 6.75 6.48
CA GLY A 256 -11.65 6.21 5.98
C GLY A 256 -12.29 7.10 4.91
N GLU A 257 -13.62 7.31 5.01
CA GLU A 257 -14.42 8.07 4.06
C GLU A 257 -14.02 9.56 3.96
N GLY A 258 -13.37 10.13 4.99
CA GLY A 258 -12.83 11.51 4.97
C GLY A 258 -11.55 11.69 4.14
N CYS A 259 -11.09 10.66 3.42
CA CYS A 259 -9.89 10.74 2.59
C CYS A 259 -10.08 11.59 1.32
N GLU A 260 -11.30 11.69 0.77
CA GLU A 260 -11.56 12.43 -0.47
C GLU A 260 -11.25 13.93 -0.33
N GLU A 261 -11.51 14.52 0.85
CA GLU A 261 -11.15 15.91 1.16
C GLU A 261 -9.62 16.13 1.20
N LEU A 262 -8.84 15.10 1.55
CA LEU A 262 -7.38 15.12 1.53
C LEU A 262 -6.80 14.89 0.12
N GLU A 263 -7.52 14.21 -0.78
CA GLU A 263 -7.07 14.03 -2.17
C GLU A 263 -6.99 15.35 -2.95
N LEU A 264 -7.86 16.32 -2.64
CA LEU A 264 -7.84 17.66 -3.21
C LEU A 264 -6.59 18.48 -2.81
N SER A 265 -5.83 18.00 -1.81
CA SER A 265 -4.55 18.57 -1.36
C SER A 265 -3.33 18.00 -2.12
N ARG A 266 -3.50 16.97 -2.96
CA ARG A 266 -2.39 16.16 -3.52
C ARG A 266 -1.32 16.98 -4.28
N ILE A 267 -1.69 18.06 -4.98
CA ILE A 267 -0.72 18.96 -5.63
C ILE A 267 0.01 19.84 -4.59
N GLY A 268 -0.70 20.34 -3.59
CA GLY A 268 -0.12 21.09 -2.46
C GLY A 268 0.82 20.22 -1.63
N GLU A 269 0.54 18.92 -1.51
CA GLU A 269 1.42 17.96 -0.86
C GLU A 269 2.70 17.71 -1.65
N ILE A 270 2.58 17.56 -2.98
CA ILE A 270 3.74 17.41 -3.88
C ILE A 270 4.63 18.65 -3.84
N ILE A 271 4.03 19.85 -3.87
CA ILE A 271 4.74 21.13 -3.75
C ILE A 271 5.34 21.30 -2.35
N GLY A 272 4.60 20.93 -1.30
CA GLY A 272 5.04 20.97 0.09
C GLY A 272 6.24 20.05 0.33
N ILE A 273 6.21 18.85 -0.24
CA ILE A 273 7.32 17.88 -0.21
C ILE A 273 8.52 18.39 -1.01
N ALA A 274 8.30 18.92 -2.22
CA ALA A 274 9.38 19.48 -3.03
C ALA A 274 10.10 20.65 -2.32
N LYS A 275 9.33 21.49 -1.62
CA LYS A 275 9.86 22.57 -0.76
C LYS A 275 10.54 22.03 0.50
N ALA A 276 9.94 21.06 1.19
CA ALA A 276 10.48 20.49 2.44
C ALA A 276 11.78 19.67 2.24
N ILE A 277 11.99 19.12 1.04
CA ILE A 277 13.17 18.33 0.68
C ILE A 277 14.29 19.22 0.09
N ASP A 278 14.16 20.56 0.15
CA ASP A 278 15.14 21.53 -0.37
C ASP A 278 15.53 21.26 -1.84
N VAL A 279 14.61 20.70 -2.63
CA VAL A 279 14.82 20.50 -4.09
C VAL A 279 14.55 21.78 -4.87
N VAL A 280 13.90 22.75 -4.22
CA VAL A 280 13.60 24.07 -4.75
C VAL A 280 14.45 25.09 -3.99
N GLU A 281 15.61 25.48 -4.53
CA GLU A 281 16.12 26.82 -4.25
C GLU A 281 15.16 27.81 -4.92
N ALA A 282 14.94 28.96 -4.29
CA ALA A 282 13.85 29.89 -4.59
C ALA A 282 13.82 30.46 -6.03
N ASP A 283 14.78 30.10 -6.90
CA ASP A 283 15.01 30.75 -8.19
C ASP A 283 14.99 29.84 -9.45
N ASP A 284 14.78 28.52 -9.33
CA ASP A 284 14.79 27.66 -10.54
C ASP A 284 13.39 27.47 -11.17
N SER A 285 13.17 28.26 -12.23
CA SER A 285 11.96 28.32 -13.06
C SER A 285 11.64 27.06 -13.90
N LYS A 286 12.24 25.90 -13.62
CA LYS A 286 11.94 24.62 -14.31
C LYS A 286 12.02 23.40 -13.38
N LEU A 287 10.95 23.16 -12.62
CA LEU A 287 10.69 21.84 -12.04
C LEU A 287 9.98 20.95 -13.08
N ASP A 288 10.64 19.90 -13.57
CA ASP A 288 9.97 18.85 -14.37
C ASP A 288 9.36 17.81 -13.42
N ILE A 289 8.18 18.11 -12.89
CA ILE A 289 7.42 17.21 -12.01
C ILE A 289 6.58 16.28 -12.89
N SER A 290 7.00 15.02 -12.99
CA SER A 290 6.14 13.97 -13.54
C SER A 290 5.31 13.35 -12.41
N VAL A 291 4.00 13.61 -12.41
CA VAL A 291 3.05 13.01 -11.46
C VAL A 291 2.32 11.87 -12.18
N GLU A 292 2.69 10.63 -11.84
CA GLU A 292 1.94 9.45 -12.25
C GLU A 292 0.93 9.13 -11.15
N SER A 293 -0.34 9.49 -11.37
CA SER A 293 -1.44 9.15 -10.47
C SER A 293 -2.48 8.33 -11.22
N ARG A 294 -2.70 7.09 -10.77
CA ARG A 294 -3.87 6.29 -11.15
C ARG A 294 -4.45 5.71 -9.86
N VAL A 295 -5.66 6.12 -9.50
CA VAL A 295 -6.42 5.52 -8.40
C VAL A 295 -7.06 4.23 -8.92
N PRO A 296 -6.99 3.08 -8.22
CA PRO A 296 -7.65 1.86 -8.66
C PRO A 296 -9.18 2.04 -8.63
N PRO A 297 -9.92 1.73 -9.72
CA PRO A 297 -11.37 1.64 -9.64
C PRO A 297 -11.77 0.29 -9.04
N GLU A 298 -12.83 0.29 -8.23
CA GLU A 298 -13.25 -0.86 -7.43
C GLU A 298 -13.82 -2.03 -8.28
N LYS A 299 -14.15 -1.81 -9.57
CA LYS A 299 -14.59 -2.86 -10.50
C LYS A 299 -14.14 -2.59 -11.96
N THR A 300 -13.37 -3.54 -12.50
CA THR A 300 -12.97 -3.88 -13.89
C THR A 300 -13.16 -2.90 -15.08
N ILE A 301 -12.05 -2.72 -15.82
CA ILE A 301 -11.89 -2.56 -17.29
C ILE A 301 -12.59 -1.35 -17.95
N GLY A 302 -11.82 -0.29 -18.18
CA GLY A 302 -12.10 0.82 -19.11
C GLY A 302 -10.77 1.42 -19.59
N LYS A 303 -10.72 1.98 -20.81
CA LYS A 303 -9.48 2.43 -21.51
C LYS A 303 -8.51 3.17 -20.58
N ALA A 304 -7.22 2.88 -20.77
CA ALA A 304 -6.11 3.51 -20.05
C ALA A 304 -6.28 5.03 -19.99
N ARG A 305 -6.43 5.59 -18.78
CA ARG A 305 -6.39 7.04 -18.59
C ARG A 305 -4.94 7.52 -18.82
N LYS A 306 -4.77 8.41 -19.79
CA LYS A 306 -3.47 8.99 -20.19
C LYS A 306 -2.82 9.73 -19.01
N SER A 307 -1.49 9.71 -18.96
CA SER A 307 -0.70 10.45 -17.98
C SER A 307 -0.96 11.95 -18.09
N LEU A 308 -1.21 12.61 -16.95
CA LEU A 308 -1.30 14.07 -16.87
C LEU A 308 0.12 14.62 -16.69
N LYS A 309 0.62 15.35 -17.69
CA LYS A 309 1.87 16.11 -17.56
C LYS A 309 1.52 17.49 -17.01
N ILE A 310 1.81 17.72 -15.74
CA ILE A 310 1.54 19.00 -15.07
C ILE A 310 2.84 19.79 -15.02
N GLN A 311 2.93 20.87 -15.80
CA GLN A 311 3.99 21.86 -15.63
C GLN A 311 3.50 22.92 -14.64
N VAL A 312 4.12 22.97 -13.47
CA VAL A 312 3.83 23.97 -12.44
C VAL A 312 4.74 25.17 -12.68
N PHE A 313 4.16 26.30 -13.05
CA PHE A 313 4.90 27.56 -13.19
C PHE A 313 4.70 28.41 -11.94
N LEU A 314 5.80 28.78 -11.30
CA LEU A 314 5.80 29.71 -10.18
C LEU A 314 5.80 31.13 -10.76
N VAL A 315 4.65 31.81 -10.73
CA VAL A 315 4.60 33.23 -11.11
C VAL A 315 5.04 34.06 -9.92
N VAL A 316 6.24 34.64 -10.00
CA VAL A 316 6.72 35.60 -9.02
C VAL A 316 5.93 36.90 -9.19
N ARG A 317 5.16 37.31 -8.18
CA ARG A 317 4.55 38.65 -8.11
C ARG A 317 5.09 39.43 -6.92
N SER A 318 5.33 40.71 -7.14
CA SER A 318 6.04 41.67 -6.29
C SER A 318 5.24 42.18 -5.07
N SER A 319 4.38 41.38 -4.45
CA SER A 319 3.57 41.84 -3.31
C SER A 319 3.69 40.94 -2.08
N PHE A 320 4.05 41.56 -0.96
CA PHE A 320 4.40 40.95 0.32
C PHE A 320 3.21 40.34 1.09
N PHE A 321 1.96 40.59 0.67
CA PHE A 321 0.75 40.24 1.45
C PHE A 321 -0.15 39.14 0.84
N ALA A 322 0.21 38.56 -0.30
CA ALA A 322 -0.57 37.45 -0.89
C ALA A 322 0.06 36.10 -0.55
N ARG A 323 -0.74 35.14 -0.03
CA ARG A 323 -0.32 33.73 0.06
C ARG A 323 0.02 33.20 -1.33
N GLN A 324 1.12 32.46 -1.47
CA GLN A 324 1.52 31.81 -2.72
C GLN A 324 0.43 30.82 -3.16
N ILE A 325 -0.34 31.16 -4.19
CA ILE A 325 -1.24 30.24 -4.87
C ILE A 325 -0.52 29.82 -6.16
N PRO A 326 -0.11 28.55 -6.32
CA PRO A 326 0.52 28.09 -7.55
C PRO A 326 -0.50 28.18 -8.69
N LEU A 327 -0.10 28.81 -9.80
CA LEU A 327 -0.85 28.75 -11.06
C LEU A 327 -0.53 27.42 -11.73
N VAL A 328 -1.51 26.51 -11.70
CA VAL A 328 -1.41 25.20 -12.35
C VAL A 328 -1.97 25.34 -13.75
N PHE A 329 -1.13 25.19 -14.76
CA PHE A 329 -1.57 25.09 -16.15
C PHE A 329 -1.76 23.62 -16.51
N TYR A 330 -2.96 23.27 -16.98
CA TYR A 330 -3.23 21.97 -17.58
C TYR A 330 -2.89 22.08 -19.07
N SER A 331 -1.93 21.29 -19.57
CA SER A 331 -1.82 21.08 -21.01
C SER A 331 -2.19 19.63 -21.32
N SER A 332 -3.40 19.42 -21.84
CA SER A 332 -3.74 18.19 -22.52
C SER A 332 -3.18 18.29 -23.94
N LEU A 333 -2.07 17.62 -24.21
CA LEU A 333 -1.75 17.24 -25.58
C LEU A 333 -2.65 16.05 -25.92
N ASP A 334 -3.81 16.36 -26.51
CA ASP A 334 -4.37 15.69 -27.69
C ASP A 334 -5.79 16.23 -27.97
N TRP A 335 -5.85 17.04 -29.02
CA TRP A 335 -7.06 17.51 -29.68
C TRP A 335 -7.45 16.46 -30.72
N GLU A 336 -8.52 15.69 -30.50
CA GLU A 336 -9.27 15.01 -31.57
C GLU A 336 -10.78 15.11 -31.28
N MET A 337 -11.40 16.11 -31.91
CA MET A 337 -12.67 16.09 -32.69
C MET A 337 -13.62 14.92 -32.37
N SER A 338 -14.91 15.05 -32.05
CA SER A 338 -16.03 15.76 -32.73
C SER A 338 -17.29 15.29 -31.97
N GLU A 339 -18.34 16.10 -31.71
CA GLU A 339 -19.41 16.36 -32.68
C GLU A 339 -19.92 17.80 -32.66
N GLN A 340 -20.25 18.25 -33.86
CA GLN A 340 -20.91 19.51 -34.17
C GLN A 340 -22.23 19.63 -33.41
N GLU A 341 -22.47 20.77 -32.75
CA GLU A 341 -23.78 21.41 -32.85
C GLU A 341 -23.68 22.94 -32.74
N LYS A 342 -23.89 23.55 -33.91
CA LYS A 342 -24.51 24.86 -34.19
C LYS A 342 -24.15 26.05 -33.28
N SER A 343 -23.32 26.91 -33.87
CA SER A 343 -23.42 28.38 -33.82
C SER A 343 -24.78 28.92 -33.35
N SER A 344 -24.80 29.60 -32.20
CA SER A 344 -25.58 30.82 -32.01
C SER A 344 -24.90 31.71 -30.97
N ARG A 345 -24.47 32.89 -31.40
CA ARG A 345 -24.00 33.98 -30.54
C ARG A 345 -25.23 34.65 -29.93
N ASP A 346 -25.60 34.29 -28.71
CA ASP A 346 -26.38 35.14 -27.79
C ASP A 346 -26.34 34.54 -26.37
N PRO A 347 -26.31 35.37 -25.30
CA PRO A 347 -26.28 34.89 -23.92
C PRO A 347 -27.65 34.33 -23.47
N PRO A 348 -27.67 33.41 -22.48
CA PRO A 348 -28.88 32.68 -22.10
C PRO A 348 -29.89 33.61 -21.44
N LYS A 349 -31.15 33.58 -21.88
CA LYS A 349 -32.27 34.23 -21.19
C LYS A 349 -32.89 33.29 -20.16
N GLU A 350 -33.13 33.80 -18.96
CA GLU A 350 -33.93 33.14 -17.93
C GLU A 350 -35.39 32.98 -18.40
N SER A 351 -35.97 31.79 -18.18
CA SER A 351 -37.42 31.64 -17.98
C SER A 351 -37.77 30.29 -17.34
N THR A 352 -38.17 30.37 -16.06
CA THR A 352 -39.41 29.83 -15.46
C THR A 352 -39.89 28.40 -15.77
N LEU A 353 -39.91 27.59 -14.70
CA LEU A 353 -41.06 26.82 -14.18
C LEU A 353 -42.15 26.32 -15.15
N GLY A 354 -42.30 25.00 -15.18
CA GLY A 354 -43.58 24.33 -14.99
C GLY A 354 -44.36 23.90 -16.25
N LYS A 355 -44.41 22.60 -16.50
CA LYS A 355 -45.60 21.75 -16.29
C LYS A 355 -45.47 20.43 -17.05
N GLU A 356 -45.67 19.34 -16.32
CA GLU A 356 -46.23 18.12 -16.84
C GLU A 356 -47.57 18.41 -17.55
N MET A 357 -47.81 17.77 -18.69
CA MET A 357 -49.15 17.30 -19.03
C MET A 357 -49.05 15.94 -19.73
N LYS A 358 -49.79 15.00 -19.15
CA LYS A 358 -50.14 13.70 -19.71
C LYS A 358 -50.81 13.85 -21.07
N SER A 359 -50.34 13.14 -22.07
CA SER A 359 -50.99 12.01 -22.78
C SER A 359 -50.26 11.74 -24.07
#